data_AF-A0A317VDM2-F1
#
_entry.id   AF-A0A317VDM2-F1
#
_cell.length_a   1.000
_cell.length_b   1.000
_cell.length_c   1.000
_cell.angle_alpha   90.00
_cell.angle_beta   90.00
_cell.angle_gamma   90.00
#
_symmetry.space_group_name_H-M   'P 1'
#
loop_
_entity.id
_entity.type
_entity.pdbx_description
1 polymer ?
#
loop_
_entity_poly.entity_id
_entity_poly.type
_entity_poly.pdbx_seq_one_letter_code
_entity_poly.pdbx_strand_id
1 'polypeptide(L)'
;MESHPSCPKAPEPIKLGVFAYGEKGLTAGGFSRAPPNVLSDVLRQVPAPTARRLATDEWIKAQLQLWGITFNQSSSPAHLRSMLESAYRSGKVNFRLFSLRCSIYVRTS
;
A
#
# COMPACT_ATOMS: atom_id res chain seq x y z
N MET A 1 26.21 -33.09 19.09
CA MET A 1 24.87 -32.54 18.82
C MET A 1 25.07 -31.09 18.41
N GLU A 2 25.19 -30.85 17.10
CA GLU A 2 25.39 -29.50 16.56
C GLU A 2 24.07 -28.71 16.65
N SER A 3 24.11 -27.62 17.40
CA SER A 3 22.99 -26.69 17.53
C SER A 3 22.99 -25.79 16.30
N HIS A 4 22.07 -26.03 15.37
CA HIS A 4 21.82 -25.10 14.28
C HIS A 4 21.49 -23.71 14.85
N PRO A 5 22.16 -22.62 14.41
CA PRO A 5 21.80 -21.29 14.84
C PRO A 5 20.36 -21.03 14.41
N SER A 6 19.50 -20.80 15.41
CA SER A 6 18.09 -20.49 15.18
C SER A 6 18.00 -19.26 14.27
N CYS A 7 17.26 -19.39 13.18
CA CYS A 7 17.02 -18.26 12.27
C CYS A 7 16.52 -17.05 13.08
N PRO A 8 17.01 -15.84 12.81
CA PRO A 8 16.55 -14.64 13.49
C PRO A 8 15.03 -14.53 13.32
N LYS A 9 14.32 -14.36 14.45
CA LYS A 9 12.87 -14.19 14.48
C LYS A 9 12.53 -12.93 13.68
N ALA A 10 11.59 -13.05 12.74
CA ALA A 10 11.13 -11.92 11.94
C ALA A 10 10.70 -10.77 12.87
N PRO A 11 11.02 -9.51 12.53
CA PRO A 11 10.67 -8.37 13.37
C PRO A 11 9.15 -8.30 13.55
N GLU A 12 8.72 -8.08 14.79
CA GLU A 12 7.29 -7.95 15.08
C GLU A 12 6.72 -6.71 14.37
N PRO A 13 5.53 -6.82 13.77
CA PRO A 13 4.96 -5.71 13.03
C PRO A 13 4.61 -4.57 13.98
N ILE A 14 5.20 -3.39 13.74
CA ILE A 14 4.94 -2.17 14.51
C ILE A 14 3.65 -1.55 13.97
N LYS A 15 2.63 -1.43 14.82
CA LYS A 15 1.36 -0.75 14.48
C LYS A 15 1.44 0.74 14.86
N LEU A 16 1.21 1.61 13.90
CA LEU A 16 1.07 3.06 14.08
C LEU A 16 -0.29 3.51 13.54
N GLY A 17 -1.30 3.54 14.42
CA GLY A 17 -2.68 3.84 14.04
C GLY A 17 -3.24 2.82 13.04
N VAL A 18 -3.71 3.29 11.88
CA VAL A 18 -4.25 2.44 10.80
C VAL A 18 -3.14 1.74 10.01
N PHE A 19 -1.88 2.20 10.15
CA PHE A 19 -0.73 1.65 9.46
C PHE A 19 -0.03 0.59 10.30
N ALA A 20 0.48 -0.46 9.66
CA ALA A 20 1.38 -1.40 10.29
C ALA A 20 2.57 -1.67 9.38
N TYR A 21 3.78 -1.68 9.95
CA TYR A 21 5.01 -2.00 9.27
C TYR A 21 5.46 -3.40 9.68
N GLY A 22 5.64 -4.30 8.71
CA GLY A 22 6.13 -5.66 8.98
C GLY A 22 7.07 -6.15 7.88
N GLU A 23 7.35 -7.45 7.88
CA GLU A 23 8.27 -8.10 6.94
C GLU A 23 7.89 -7.89 5.46
N LYS A 24 6.59 -7.73 5.18
CA LYS A 24 6.04 -7.45 3.84
C LYS A 24 5.97 -5.96 3.50
N GLY A 25 6.52 -5.10 4.36
CA GLY A 25 6.51 -3.65 4.21
C GLY A 25 5.31 -2.96 4.88
N LEU A 26 4.95 -1.79 4.35
CA LEU A 26 3.88 -0.95 4.88
C LEU A 26 2.49 -1.51 4.49
N THR A 27 1.64 -1.66 5.49
CA THR A 27 0.24 -2.10 5.36
C THR A 27 -0.71 -1.10 6.01
N ALA A 28 -1.95 -1.02 5.54
CA ALA A 28 -3.02 -0.22 6.13
C ALA A 28 -4.26 -1.09 6.30
N GLY A 29 -4.80 -1.17 7.53
CA GLY A 29 -5.97 -2.01 7.82
C GLY A 29 -5.77 -3.50 7.49
N GLY A 30 -4.53 -4.00 7.54
CA GLY A 30 -4.18 -5.38 7.16
C GLY A 30 -3.96 -5.60 5.65
N PHE A 31 -4.15 -4.58 4.81
CA PHE A 31 -3.86 -4.65 3.38
C PHE A 31 -2.46 -4.11 3.07
N SER A 32 -1.72 -4.82 2.23
CA SER A 32 -0.41 -4.35 1.74
C SER A 32 -0.57 -3.40 0.55
N ARG A 33 0.45 -2.56 0.30
CA ARG A 33 0.47 -1.68 -0.87
C ARG A 33 0.47 -2.53 -2.13
N ALA A 34 -0.54 -2.34 -2.97
CA ALA A 34 -0.69 -3.09 -4.21
C ALA A 34 0.33 -2.58 -5.24
N PRO A 35 1.02 -3.49 -5.95
CA PRO A 35 1.91 -3.09 -7.02
C PRO A 35 1.12 -2.58 -8.24
N PRO A 36 1.75 -1.79 -9.13
CA PRO A 36 1.06 -1.14 -10.26
C PRO A 36 0.32 -2.10 -11.19
N ASN A 37 0.85 -3.31 -11.43
CA ASN A 37 0.20 -4.33 -12.24
C ASN A 37 -1.13 -4.81 -11.63
N VAL A 38 -1.17 -5.03 -10.31
CA VAL A 38 -2.39 -5.43 -9.60
C VAL A 38 -3.42 -4.31 -9.62
N LEU A 39 -2.99 -3.06 -9.43
CA LEU A 39 -3.86 -1.89 -9.56
C LEU A 39 -4.40 -1.75 -10.98
N SER A 40 -3.57 -1.98 -12.00
CA SER A 40 -4.02 -1.98 -13.40
C SER A 40 -5.12 -3.00 -13.63
N ASP A 41 -4.99 -4.20 -13.07
CA ASP A 41 -6.00 -5.26 -13.24
C ASP A 41 -7.31 -4.95 -12.51
N VAL A 42 -7.23 -4.28 -11.36
CA VAL A 42 -8.42 -3.80 -10.62
C VAL A 42 -9.12 -2.66 -11.35
N LEU A 43 -8.35 -1.74 -11.94
CA LEU A 43 -8.84 -0.53 -12.59
C LEU A 43 -9.28 -0.73 -14.05
N ARG A 44 -8.98 -1.88 -14.65
CA ARG A 44 -9.49 -2.24 -15.99
C ARG A 44 -11.02 -2.18 -16.05
N GLN A 45 -11.55 -1.83 -17.23
CA GLN A 45 -13.00 -1.79 -17.49
C GLN A 45 -13.67 -3.15 -17.24
N VAL A 46 -12.95 -4.24 -17.57
CA VAL A 46 -13.36 -5.61 -17.23
C VAL A 46 -12.29 -6.20 -16.30
N PRO A 47 -12.40 -5.98 -14.98
CA PRO A 47 -11.43 -6.51 -14.04
C PRO A 47 -11.60 -8.04 -13.97
N ALA A 48 -10.46 -8.75 -13.88
CA ALA A 48 -10.44 -10.20 -13.70
C ALA A 48 -11.23 -10.60 -12.43
N PRO A 49 -11.79 -11.82 -12.34
CA PRO A 49 -12.56 -12.25 -11.18
C PRO A 49 -11.81 -12.08 -9.85
N THR A 50 -10.51 -12.38 -9.83
CA THR A 50 -9.65 -12.19 -8.66
C THR A 50 -9.49 -10.71 -8.31
N ALA A 51 -9.31 -9.84 -9.31
CA ALA A 51 -9.20 -8.41 -9.11
C ALA A 51 -10.51 -7.80 -8.58
N ARG A 52 -11.66 -8.28 -9.06
CA ARG A 52 -12.99 -7.90 -8.53
C ARG A 52 -13.13 -8.25 -7.04
N ARG A 53 -12.67 -9.43 -6.64
CA ARG A 53 -12.69 -9.86 -5.23
C ARG A 53 -11.77 -9.02 -4.36
N LEU A 54 -10.64 -8.56 -4.89
CA LEU A 54 -9.71 -7.69 -4.17
C LEU A 54 -10.23 -6.24 -4.05
N ALA A 55 -10.97 -5.74 -5.04
CA ALA A 55 -11.46 -4.36 -5.14
C ALA A 55 -12.63 -4.03 -4.20
N THR A 56 -12.53 -4.42 -2.93
CA THR A 56 -13.48 -4.04 -1.87
C THR A 56 -13.27 -2.58 -1.46
N ASP A 57 -14.28 -1.97 -0.82
CA ASP A 57 -14.20 -0.58 -0.34
C ASP A 57 -13.02 -0.37 0.63
N GLU A 58 -12.85 -1.28 1.60
CA GLU A 58 -11.75 -1.22 2.55
C GLU A 58 -10.39 -1.35 1.88
N TRP A 59 -10.28 -2.22 0.87
CA TRP A 59 -9.04 -2.35 0.10
C TRP A 59 -8.73 -1.07 -0.67
N ILE A 60 -9.72 -0.43 -1.32
CA ILE A 60 -9.52 0.83 -2.05
C ILE A 60 -9.09 1.94 -1.09
N LYS A 61 -9.75 2.07 0.06
CA LYS A 61 -9.38 3.02 1.12
C LYS A 61 -7.96 2.79 1.61
N ALA A 62 -7.59 1.53 1.86
CA ALA A 62 -6.24 1.17 2.26
C ALA A 62 -5.21 1.56 1.18
N GLN A 63 -5.48 1.33 -0.10
CA GLN A 63 -4.60 1.77 -1.17
C GLN A 63 -4.46 3.29 -1.21
N LEU A 64 -5.56 4.05 -1.09
CA LEU A 64 -5.51 5.51 -1.04
C LEU A 64 -4.64 5.99 0.14
N GLN A 65 -4.80 5.40 1.33
CA GLN A 65 -3.95 5.69 2.49
C GLN A 65 -2.48 5.35 2.24
N LEU A 66 -2.20 4.16 1.70
CA LEU A 66 -0.85 3.66 1.45
C LEU A 66 -0.10 4.47 0.39
N TRP A 67 -0.81 5.06 -0.56
CA TRP A 67 -0.24 5.96 -1.57
C TRP A 67 -0.27 7.43 -1.15
N GLY A 68 -0.72 7.74 0.07
CA GLY A 68 -0.77 9.11 0.59
C GLY A 68 -1.77 10.00 -0.14
N ILE A 69 -2.81 9.42 -0.75
CA ILE A 69 -3.86 10.13 -1.45
C ILE A 69 -4.91 10.52 -0.41
N THR A 70 -5.14 11.81 -0.21
CA THR A 70 -6.21 12.31 0.68
C THR A 70 -7.57 11.97 0.10
N PHE A 71 -8.46 11.38 0.89
CA PHE A 71 -9.84 11.08 0.51
C PHE A 71 -10.80 11.32 1.69
N ASN A 72 -12.08 11.50 1.39
CA ASN A 72 -13.11 11.57 2.40
C ASN A 72 -13.65 10.15 2.68
N GLN A 73 -13.65 9.73 3.94
CA GLN A 73 -14.11 8.38 4.32
C GLN A 73 -15.61 8.15 4.04
N SER A 74 -16.39 9.24 3.97
CA SER A 74 -17.81 9.24 3.63
C SER A 74 -18.08 9.25 2.12
N SER A 75 -17.03 9.29 1.28
CA SER A 75 -17.19 9.20 -0.18
C SER A 75 -17.72 7.83 -0.59
N SER A 76 -18.52 7.81 -1.66
CA SER A 76 -19.02 6.56 -2.22
C SER A 76 -17.89 5.67 -2.75
N PRO A 77 -18.05 4.33 -2.76
CA PRO A 77 -17.04 3.43 -3.29
C PRO A 77 -16.63 3.72 -4.74
N ALA A 78 -17.59 4.16 -5.56
CA ALA A 78 -17.33 4.58 -6.94
C ALA A 78 -16.41 5.81 -7.00
N HIS A 79 -16.59 6.77 -6.09
CA HIS A 79 -15.74 7.95 -6.00
C HIS A 79 -14.33 7.59 -5.52
N LEU A 80 -14.21 6.76 -4.48
CA LEU A 80 -12.92 6.29 -3.97
C LEU A 80 -12.14 5.51 -5.05
N ARG A 81 -12.82 4.66 -5.82
CA ARG A 81 -12.26 3.97 -6.98
C ARG A 81 -11.75 4.95 -8.03
N SER A 82 -12.55 5.96 -8.37
CA SER A 82 -12.17 7.00 -9.34
C SER A 82 -10.95 7.80 -8.88
N MET A 83 -10.86 8.12 -7.58
CA MET A 83 -9.68 8.78 -7.00
C MET A 83 -8.42 7.91 -7.14
N LEU A 84 -8.53 6.62 -6.83
CA LEU A 84 -7.42 5.68 -6.96
C LEU A 84 -7.00 5.54 -8.44
N GLU A 85 -7.97 5.49 -9.36
CA GLU A 85 -7.71 5.43 -10.80
C GLU A 85 -7.01 6.67 -11.31
N SER A 86 -7.48 7.85 -10.91
CA SER A 86 -6.89 9.14 -11.29
C SER A 86 -5.46 9.27 -10.76
N ALA A 87 -5.22 8.86 -9.51
CA ALA A 87 -3.88 8.82 -8.94
C ALA A 87 -2.96 7.83 -9.68
N TYR A 88 -3.50 6.68 -10.09
CA TYR A 88 -2.78 5.69 -10.88
C TYR A 88 -2.36 6.24 -12.25
N ARG A 89 -3.32 6.81 -13.00
CA ARG A 89 -3.08 7.40 -14.32
C ARG A 89 -2.16 8.63 -14.28
N SER A 90 -2.21 9.43 -13.21
CA SER A 90 -1.34 10.59 -13.02
C SER A 90 0.08 10.23 -12.55
N GLY A 91 0.37 8.95 -12.30
CA GLY A 91 1.71 8.49 -11.88
C GLY A 91 2.03 8.73 -10.41
N LYS A 92 1.07 9.20 -9.59
CA LYS A 92 1.23 9.30 -8.12
C LYS A 92 1.39 7.93 -7.46
N VAL A 93 0.95 6.88 -8.16
CA VAL A 93 0.96 5.47 -7.72
C VAL A 93 2.15 4.72 -8.38
N ASN A 94 3.27 5.42 -8.58
CA ASN A 94 4.48 4.86 -9.18
C ASN A 94 5.51 4.52 -8.09
N PHE A 95 6.01 3.29 -8.11
CA PHE A 95 7.06 2.82 -7.19
C PHE A 95 8.36 3.64 -7.30
N ARG A 96 8.59 4.29 -8.45
CA ARG A 96 9.82 5.04 -8.73
C ARG A 96 9.99 6.32 -7.92
N LEU A 97 8.96 6.81 -7.21
CA LEU A 97 9.02 8.12 -6.53
C LEU A 97 9.36 8.06 -5.02
N PHE A 98 9.45 6.89 -4.41
CA PHE A 98 9.90 6.78 -3.01
C PHE A 98 11.42 6.62 -2.84
N SER A 99 12.21 6.79 -3.90
CA SER A 99 13.68 6.81 -3.83
C SER A 99 14.29 8.20 -3.55
N LEU A 100 13.49 9.25 -3.27
CA LEU A 100 14.01 10.62 -3.11
C LEU A 100 13.48 11.40 -1.90
N ARG A 101 13.06 10.74 -0.81
CA ARG A 101 12.80 11.43 0.46
C ARG A 101 13.40 10.77 1.71
N CYS A 102 14.55 10.12 1.56
CA CYS A 102 15.46 9.84 2.67
C CYS A 102 16.79 10.59 2.45
N SER A 103 16.73 11.92 2.40
CA SER A 103 17.93 12.79 2.37
C SER A 103 17.78 14.02 3.28
N ILE A 104 17.08 13.89 4.41
CA ILE A 104 17.07 14.95 5.42
C ILE A 104 17.08 14.35 6.83
N TYR A 105 18.10 13.56 7.18
CA TYR A 105 18.41 13.36 8.61
C TYR A 105 19.82 12.83 8.91
N VAL A 106 20.88 13.30 8.25
CA VAL A 106 22.23 13.24 8.85
C VAL A 106 23.07 14.39 8.30
N ARG A 107 23.15 15.52 9.02
CA ARG A 107 24.41 16.25 9.28
C ARG A 107 24.19 17.47 10.19
N THR A 108 24.10 17.23 11.49
CA THR A 108 24.46 18.25 12.50
C THR A 108 25.25 17.54 13.58
N SER A 109 26.57 17.54 13.44
CA SER A 109 27.60 17.59 14.48
C SER A 109 28.96 17.71 13.81
#